data_AF-K1ZJV2-F1
#
_entry.id   AF-K1ZJV2-F1
#
_cell.length_a   1.000
_cell.length_b   1.000
_cell.length_c   1.000
_cell.angle_alpha   90.00
_cell.angle_beta   90.00
_cell.angle_gamma   90.00
#
_symmetry.space_group_name_H-M   'P 1'
#
loop_
_entity.id
_entity.type
_entity.pdbx_description
1 polymer ?
#
loop_
_entity_poly.entity_id
_entity_poly.type
_entity_poly.pdbx_seq_one_letter_code
_entity_poly.pdbx_strand_id
1 'polypeptide(L)' 'KAEARRLVEQGAVRVNGEVVKDWRKAIEIKSGMLIQVGRRKFVETK' A
#
# COMPACT_ATOMS: atom_id res chain seq x y z
N LYS A 1 -4.37 1.61 14.90
CA LYS A 1 -4.13 2.74 13.96
C LYS A 1 -2.64 3.03 13.68
N ALA A 2 -1.69 2.75 14.58
CA ALA A 2 -0.26 3.03 14.37
C ALA A 2 0.45 2.02 13.44
N GLU A 3 0.01 0.76 13.40
CA GLU A 3 0.66 -0.31 12.61
C GLU A 3 0.64 -0.06 11.11
N ALA A 4 -0.47 0.45 10.58
CA ALA A 4 -0.59 0.77 9.16
C ALA A 4 0.43 1.85 8.74
N ARG A 5 0.66 2.87 9.60
CA ARG A 5 1.68 3.89 9.37
C ARG A 5 3.08 3.28 9.34
N ARG A 6 3.40 2.42 10.31
CA ARG A 6 4.70 1.73 10.38
C ARG A 6 4.98 0.88 9.14
N LEU A 7 3.98 0.17 8.63
CA LEU A 7 4.12 -0.67 7.43
C LEU A 7 4.36 0.14 6.15
N VAL A 8 3.67 1.27 6.01
CA VAL A 8 3.87 2.19 4.87
C VAL A 8 5.25 2.86 4.95
N GLU A 9 5.63 3.36 6.14
CA GLU A 9 6.91 4.03 6.36
C GLU A 9 8.12 3.09 6.17
N GLN A 10 7.97 1.80 6.52
CA GLN A 10 8.96 0.76 6.25
C GLN A 10 9.02 0.34 4.77
N GLY A 11 8.17 0.89 3.89
CA GLY A 11 8.10 0.51 2.48
C GLY A 11 7.63 -0.93 2.26
N ALA A 12 6.91 -1.50 3.25
CA ALA A 12 6.32 -2.83 3.12
C ALA A 12 5.05 -2.82 2.27
N VAL A 13 4.55 -1.64 1.88
CA VAL A 13 3.35 -1.51 1.04
C VAL A 13 3.77 -1.16 -0.39
N ARG A 14 3.32 -1.98 -1.34
CA ARG A 14 3.44 -1.76 -2.77
C ARG A 14 2.05 -1.59 -3.37
N VAL A 15 1.89 -0.62 -4.25
CA VAL A 15 0.66 -0.42 -5.01
C VAL A 15 1.05 -0.53 -6.48
N ASN A 16 0.45 -1.48 -7.19
CA ASN A 16 0.72 -1.72 -8.61
C ASN A 16 2.21 -1.95 -8.95
N GLY A 17 2.96 -2.55 -8.03
CA GLY A 17 4.41 -2.79 -8.15
C GLY A 17 5.31 -1.65 -7.65
N GLU A 18 4.75 -0.47 -7.40
CA GLU A 18 5.49 0.67 -6.86
C GLU A 18 5.46 0.69 -5.33
N VAL A 19 6.61 0.90 -4.68
CA VAL A 19 6.68 0.99 -3.22
C VAL A 19 6.12 2.33 -2.77
N VAL A 20 5.05 2.28 -1.97
CA VAL A 20 4.45 3.47 -1.35
C VAL A 20 5.10 3.68 0.01
N LYS A 21 5.88 4.76 0.14
CA LYS A 21 6.47 5.20 1.42
C LYS A 21 5.71 6.35 2.06
N ASP A 22 4.93 7.08 1.28
CA ASP A 22 4.17 8.24 1.73
C ASP A 22 2.72 7.87 2.04
N TRP A 23 2.42 7.67 3.32
CA TRP A 23 1.05 7.48 3.82
C TRP A 23 0.17 8.71 3.60
N ARG A 24 0.78 9.87 3.34
CA ARG A 24 0.14 11.17 3.14
C ARG A 24 -0.06 11.52 1.67
N LYS A 25 0.50 10.73 0.74
CA LYS A 25 0.28 10.93 -0.69
C LYS A 25 -1.17 10.56 -0.99
N ALA A 26 -1.90 11.48 -1.61
CA ALA A 26 -3.21 11.17 -2.16
C ALA A 26 -3.00 10.22 -3.35
N ILE A 27 -3.00 8.93 -3.08
CA ILE A 27 -3.05 7.92 -4.14
C ILE A 27 -4.48 7.91 -4.61
N GLU A 28 -4.71 8.27 -5.87
CA GLU A 28 -6.00 8.07 -6.51
C GLU A 28 -6.24 6.56 -6.59
N ILE A 29 -7.02 6.04 -5.64
CA ILE A 29 -7.41 4.64 -5.62
C ILE A 29 -8.37 4.43 -6.78
N LYS A 30 -7.87 3.89 -7.89
CA LYS A 30 -8.69 3.45 -9.02
C LYS A 30 -9.11 2.00 -8.80
N SER A 31 -10.37 1.66 -9.04
CA SER A 31 -10.85 0.27 -9.00
C SER A 31 -9.96 -0.62 -9.86
N GLY A 32 -9.52 -1.75 -9.29
CA GLY A 32 -8.53 -2.65 -9.91
C GLY A 32 -7.09 -2.43 -9.48
N MET A 33 -6.81 -1.55 -8.51
CA MET A 33 -5.48 -1.45 -7.92
C MET A 33 -5.13 -2.66 -7.06
N LEU A 34 -3.94 -3.23 -7.31
CA LEU A 34 -3.37 -4.31 -6.53
C LEU A 34 -2.42 -3.75 -5.47
N ILE A 35 -2.81 -3.85 -4.20
CA ILE A 35 -2.01 -3.43 -3.05
C ILE A 35 -1.36 -4.68 -2.46
N GLN A 36 -0.04 -4.75 -2.54
CA GLN A 36 0.76 -5.78 -1.91
C GLN A 36 1.34 -5.26 -0.60
N VAL A 37 1.00 -5.90 0.52
CA VAL A 37 1.57 -5.61 1.84
C VAL A 37 2.52 -6.75 2.22
N GLY A 38 3.82 -6.48 2.13
CA GLY A 38 4.89 -7.45 2.34
C GLY A 38 4.87 -8.57 1.29
N ARG A 39 5.46 -9.72 1.62
CA ARG A 39 5.59 -10.84 0.66
C ARG A 39 4.32 -11.68 0.49
N ARG A 40 3.42 -11.66 1.49
CA ARG A 40 2.33 -12.65 1.60
C ARG A 40 0.92 -12.06 1.59
N LYS A 41 0.73 -10.74 1.74
CA LYS A 41 -0.60 -10.12 1.73
C LYS A 41 -0.79 -9.34 0.44
N PHE A 42 -1.87 -9.67 -0.26
CA PHE A 42 -2.33 -8.97 -1.45
C PHE A 42 -3.77 -8.56 -1.20
N VAL A 43 -4.10 -7.31 -1.51
CA VAL A 43 -5.41 -6.71 -1.33
C VAL A 43 -5.74 -6.02 -2.65
N GLU A 44 -6.87 -6.40 -3.23
CA GLU A 44 -7.40 -5.75 -4.42
C GLU A 44 -8.49 -4.77 -3.99
N THR A 45 -8.42 -3.53 -4.48
CA THR A 45 -9.48 -2.54 -4.25
C THR A 45 -10.55 -2.70 -5.33
N LYS A 46 -11.77 -3.09 -4.93
CA LYS A 46 -12.97 -3.01 -5.77
C LYS A 46 -13.47 -1.57 -5.87
#